data_AF-A0A6I3EB46-F1
#
_entry.id   AF-A0A6I3EB46-F1
#
_cell.length_a   1.000
_cell.length_b   1.000
_cell.length_c   1.000
_cell.angle_alpha   90.00
_cell.angle_beta   90.00
_cell.angle_gamma   90.00
#
_symmetry.space_group_name_H-M   'P 1'
#
loop_
_entity.id
_entity.type
_entity.pdbx_description
1 polymer ?
#
loop_
_entity_poly.entity_id
_entity_poly.type
_entity_poly.pdbx_seq_one_letter_code
_entity_poly.pdbx_strand_id
1 'polypeptide(L)'
;MSEVHPLDCKACAAIDAFDGKIDGKVFNLDHWNVSHERKHFASLRKKEDVVADRITKFAGSLNFIYIHTAWFGLWVAVNVGVLGASLKFDEFPFGLLTMVVSLEAIFLATFVMVSQNRQSARADLRAQVDFEANLQSLIWTVHVGYALNIDIKHVGDLCKAAIQESRQSK
;
A
#
# COMPACT_ATOMS: atom_id res chain seq x y z
N MET A 1 30.78 -16.90 -2.27
CA MET A 1 30.79 -15.60 -1.56
C MET A 1 30.61 -15.92 -0.09
N SER A 2 31.65 -15.75 0.73
CA SER A 2 31.58 -16.01 2.17
C SER A 2 30.51 -15.11 2.80
N GLU A 3 29.58 -15.70 3.53
CA GLU A 3 28.63 -14.95 4.36
C GLU A 3 29.44 -14.16 5.39
N VAL A 4 29.44 -12.83 5.26
CA VAL A 4 30.04 -11.94 6.26
C VAL A 4 29.18 -12.07 7.51
N HIS A 5 29.73 -12.65 8.57
CA HIS A 5 29.00 -12.79 9.81
C HIS A 5 28.83 -11.38 10.42
N PRO A 6 27.64 -10.97 10.87
CA PRO A 6 27.42 -9.60 11.36
C PRO A 6 28.45 -9.17 12.42
N LEU A 7 28.90 -10.11 13.26
CA LEU A 7 29.91 -9.86 14.30
C LEU A 7 31.35 -9.61 13.80
N ASP A 8 31.65 -9.83 12.53
CA ASP A 8 32.95 -9.46 11.94
C ASP A 8 33.08 -7.93 11.82
N CYS A 9 31.96 -7.20 11.88
CA CYS A 9 31.90 -5.76 11.96
C CYS A 9 32.02 -5.29 13.42
N LYS A 10 33.04 -4.46 13.72
CA LYS A 10 33.22 -3.85 15.05
C LYS A 10 31.99 -3.10 15.56
N ALA A 11 31.24 -2.45 14.68
CA ALA A 11 30.04 -1.72 15.07
C ALA A 11 28.91 -2.69 15.49
N CYS A 12 28.70 -3.78 14.74
CA CYS A 12 27.70 -4.79 15.07
C CYS A 12 28.06 -5.58 16.33
N ALA A 13 29.35 -5.88 16.56
CA ALA A 13 29.81 -6.52 17.79
C ALA A 13 29.61 -5.64 19.03
N ALA A 14 29.77 -4.32 18.89
CA ALA A 14 29.48 -3.37 19.97
C ALA A 14 27.98 -3.28 20.29
N ILE A 15 27.11 -3.39 19.28
CA ILE A 15 25.65 -3.41 19.46
C ILE A 15 25.21 -4.70 20.17
N ASP A 16 25.76 -5.85 19.77
CA ASP A 16 25.49 -7.16 20.38
C ASP A 16 25.89 -7.20 21.87
N ALA A 17 26.98 -6.52 22.24
CA ALA A 17 27.40 -6.44 23.64
C ALA A 17 26.53 -5.50 24.50
N PHE A 18 25.65 -4.68 23.90
CA PHE A 18 24.94 -3.61 24.60
C PHE A 18 23.74 -4.10 25.42
N ASP A 19 23.08 -5.18 25.01
CA ASP A 19 21.95 -5.77 25.76
C ASP A 19 22.40 -6.71 26.91
N GLY A 20 23.71 -6.83 27.11
CA GLY A 20 24.34 -7.68 28.12
C GLY A 20 24.48 -9.15 27.73
N LYS A 21 24.13 -9.55 26.49
CA LYS A 21 24.26 -10.90 25.97
C LYS A 21 24.91 -10.91 24.59
N ILE A 22 26.14 -11.41 24.50
CA ILE A 22 26.82 -11.61 23.21
C ILE A 22 26.28 -12.90 22.57
N ASP A 23 25.12 -12.83 21.91
CA ASP A 23 24.45 -13.98 21.28
C ASP A 23 24.41 -13.91 19.74
N GLY A 24 25.03 -12.88 19.15
CA GLY A 24 25.05 -12.64 17.72
C GLY A 24 23.74 -12.07 17.16
N LYS A 25 22.74 -11.80 18.00
CA LYS A 25 21.51 -11.13 17.61
C LYS A 25 21.66 -9.63 17.88
N VAL A 26 22.22 -8.95 16.88
CA VAL A 26 22.31 -7.48 16.82
C VAL A 26 20.95 -6.78 17.07
N PHE A 27 19.83 -7.47 16.84
CA PHE A 27 18.49 -7.01 17.17
C PHE A 27 17.69 -8.13 17.86
N ASN A 28 17.64 -8.12 19.19
CA ASN A 28 16.77 -9.02 19.95
C ASN A 28 15.40 -8.38 20.20
N LEU A 29 14.44 -8.69 19.34
CA LEU A 29 13.06 -8.20 19.44
C LEU A 29 12.27 -8.83 20.59
N ASP A 30 12.78 -9.86 21.27
CA ASP A 30 12.11 -10.42 22.46
C ASP A 30 12.28 -9.51 23.68
N HIS A 31 13.31 -8.66 23.69
CA HIS A 31 13.59 -7.70 24.76
C HIS A 31 12.72 -6.43 24.66
N TRP A 32 12.26 -6.10 23.45
CA TRP A 32 11.43 -4.94 23.17
C TRP A 32 10.06 -5.43 22.74
N ASN A 33 9.02 -5.22 23.56
CA ASN A 33 7.66 -5.58 23.18
C ASN A 33 7.20 -4.67 22.01
N VAL A 34 7.59 -5.03 20.79
CA VAL A 34 7.19 -4.33 19.58
C VAL A 34 5.74 -4.72 19.33
N SER A 35 4.84 -3.81 19.68
CA SER A 35 3.43 -3.92 19.35
C SER A 35 3.29 -4.14 17.84
N HIS A 36 2.86 -5.33 17.43
CA HIS A 36 2.48 -5.60 16.05
C HIS A 36 1.17 -4.86 15.76
N GLU A 37 1.27 -3.60 15.33
CA GLU A 37 0.14 -2.76 14.89
C GLU A 37 -0.72 -3.41 13.80
N ARG A 38 -0.17 -4.40 13.08
CA ARG A 38 -0.93 -5.27 12.16
C ARG A 38 -2.21 -5.83 12.78
N LYS A 39 -2.26 -6.07 14.10
CA LYS A 39 -3.47 -6.58 14.78
C LYS A 39 -4.55 -5.51 14.95
N HIS A 40 -4.18 -4.23 15.13
CA HIS A 40 -5.14 -3.13 15.28
C HIS A 40 -5.90 -2.84 13.97
N PHE A 41 -5.24 -2.95 12.81
CA PHE A 41 -5.88 -2.74 11.51
C PHE A 41 -6.72 -3.92 11.00
N ALA A 42 -6.58 -5.11 11.61
CA ALA A 42 -7.24 -6.33 11.14
C ALA A 42 -8.70 -6.46 11.60
N SER A 43 -9.10 -5.81 12.70
CA SER A 43 -10.40 -6.04 13.35
C SER A 43 -11.59 -5.36 12.67
N LEU A 44 -11.37 -4.51 11.67
CA LEU A 44 -12.42 -3.77 10.95
C LEU A 44 -12.79 -4.36 9.58
N ARG A 45 -12.45 -5.63 9.28
CA ARG A 45 -12.94 -6.26 8.05
C ARG A 45 -14.37 -6.76 8.23
N LYS A 46 -15.35 -5.94 7.85
CA LYS A 46 -16.73 -6.42 7.63
C LYS A 46 -16.72 -7.39 6.44
N LYS A 47 -17.63 -8.38 6.43
CA LYS A 47 -17.78 -9.31 5.30
C LYS A 47 -18.05 -8.59 3.97
N GLU A 48 -18.73 -7.45 4.03
CA GLU A 48 -18.98 -6.53 2.91
C GLU A 48 -17.67 -5.99 2.30
N ASP A 49 -16.63 -5.78 3.11
CA ASP A 49 -15.36 -5.26 2.65
C ASP A 49 -14.63 -6.23 1.73
N VAL A 50 -14.77 -7.53 2.00
CA VAL A 50 -14.11 -8.59 1.24
C VAL A 50 -14.69 -8.69 -0.17
N VAL A 51 -16.01 -8.51 -0.30
CA VAL A 51 -16.69 -8.53 -1.61
C VAL A 51 -16.31 -7.30 -2.42
N ALA A 52 -16.38 -6.11 -1.82
CA ALA A 52 -15.97 -4.87 -2.48
C ALA A 52 -14.49 -4.90 -2.92
N ASP A 53 -13.56 -5.35 -2.06
CA ASP A 53 -12.14 -5.49 -2.40
C ASP A 53 -11.91 -6.45 -3.57
N ARG A 54 -12.68 -7.54 -3.68
CA ARG A 54 -12.59 -8.48 -4.82
C ARG A 54 -13.10 -7.86 -6.11
N ILE A 55 -14.25 -7.18 -6.06
CA ILE A 55 -14.84 -6.52 -7.23
C ILE A 55 -13.89 -5.44 -7.75
N THR A 56 -13.35 -4.58 -6.87
CA THR A 56 -12.42 -3.53 -7.29
C THR A 56 -11.11 -4.11 -7.84
N LYS A 57 -10.57 -5.18 -7.24
CA LYS A 57 -9.39 -5.86 -7.79
C LYS A 57 -9.64 -6.46 -9.17
N PHE A 58 -10.83 -7.01 -9.39
CA PHE A 58 -11.21 -7.55 -10.68
C PHE A 58 -11.41 -6.44 -11.71
N ALA A 59 -12.13 -5.38 -11.37
CA ALA A 59 -12.36 -4.23 -12.25
C ALA A 59 -11.05 -3.50 -12.63
N GLY A 60 -10.05 -3.50 -11.75
CA GLY A 60 -8.71 -2.97 -12.05
C GLY A 60 -7.77 -3.92 -12.80
N SER A 61 -8.23 -5.11 -13.20
CA SER A 61 -7.41 -6.12 -13.88
C SER A 61 -7.52 -6.03 -15.40
N LEU A 62 -6.42 -6.34 -16.11
CA LEU A 62 -6.45 -6.51 -17.57
C LEU A 62 -7.41 -7.62 -18.03
N ASN A 63 -7.65 -8.64 -17.20
CA ASN A 63 -8.60 -9.71 -17.51
C ASN A 63 -10.03 -9.19 -17.69
N PHE A 64 -10.41 -8.15 -16.95
CA PHE A 64 -11.72 -7.50 -17.08
C PHE A 64 -11.90 -6.93 -18.49
N ILE A 65 -10.87 -6.28 -19.02
CA ILE A 65 -10.87 -5.68 -20.37
C ILE A 65 -11.07 -6.78 -21.42
N TYR A 66 -10.31 -7.87 -21.36
CA TYR A 66 -10.43 -8.96 -22.33
C TYR A 66 -11.81 -9.60 -22.34
N ILE A 67 -12.40 -9.84 -21.16
CA ILE A 67 -13.74 -10.41 -21.04
C ILE A 67 -14.78 -9.48 -21.67
N HIS A 68 -14.71 -8.17 -21.40
CA HIS A 68 -15.65 -7.19 -21.96
C HIS A 68 -15.48 -7.03 -23.47
N THR A 69 -14.24 -6.97 -23.96
CA THR A 69 -13.97 -6.92 -25.41
C THR A 69 -14.53 -8.15 -26.12
N ALA A 70 -14.33 -9.36 -25.56
CA ALA A 70 -14.88 -10.58 -26.14
C ALA A 70 -16.41 -10.61 -26.09
N TRP A 71 -17.00 -10.20 -24.97
CA TRP A 71 -18.46 -10.15 -24.79
C TRP A 71 -19.13 -9.16 -25.75
N PHE A 72 -18.63 -7.93 -25.85
CA PHE A 72 -19.13 -6.93 -26.79
C PHE A 72 -18.91 -7.34 -28.24
N GLY A 73 -17.73 -7.89 -28.57
CA GLY A 73 -17.44 -8.42 -29.89
C GLY A 73 -18.41 -9.52 -30.29
N LEU A 74 -18.69 -10.46 -29.38
CA LEU A 74 -19.65 -11.54 -29.61
C LEU A 74 -21.08 -11.01 -29.79
N TRP A 75 -21.51 -10.06 -28.95
CA TRP A 75 -22.84 -9.45 -29.06
C TRP A 75 -23.05 -8.79 -30.42
N VAL A 76 -22.08 -8.01 -30.89
CA VAL A 76 -22.15 -7.34 -32.20
C VAL A 76 -22.10 -8.39 -33.33
N ALA A 77 -21.22 -9.39 -33.24
CA ALA A 77 -21.10 -10.43 -34.28
C ALA A 77 -22.40 -11.24 -34.45
N VAL A 78 -23.11 -11.54 -33.35
CA VAL A 78 -24.42 -12.21 -33.38
C VAL A 78 -25.47 -11.31 -34.01
N ASN A 79 -25.59 -10.04 -33.59
CA ASN A 79 -26.66 -9.14 -34.06
C ASN A 79 -26.47 -8.62 -35.50
N VAL A 80 -25.22 -8.53 -35.98
CA VAL A 80 -24.90 -8.16 -37.38
C VAL A 80 -25.03 -9.37 -38.32
N GLY A 81 -25.24 -10.58 -37.80
CA GLY A 81 -25.43 -11.79 -38.60
C GLY A 81 -24.14 -12.38 -39.17
N VAL A 82 -22.98 -11.97 -38.66
CA VAL A 82 -21.65 -12.48 -39.09
C VAL A 82 -21.51 -13.98 -38.81
N LEU A 83 -22.20 -14.48 -37.78
CA LEU A 83 -22.19 -15.89 -37.40
C LEU A 83 -23.28 -16.74 -38.10
N GLY A 84 -23.94 -16.22 -39.15
CA GLY A 84 -24.98 -16.94 -39.90
C GLY A 84 -26.30 -17.16 -39.16
N ALA A 85 -26.38 -16.78 -37.89
CA ALA A 85 -27.61 -16.74 -37.11
C ALA A 85 -28.29 -15.39 -37.33
N SER A 86 -29.35 -15.34 -38.13
CA SER A 86 -30.21 -14.15 -38.34
C SER A 86 -31.10 -13.85 -37.12
N LEU A 87 -30.58 -13.98 -35.91
CA LEU A 87 -31.24 -13.58 -34.67
C LEU A 87 -31.00 -12.09 -34.44
N LYS A 88 -31.83 -11.25 -35.06
CA LYS A 88 -31.85 -9.79 -34.84
C LYS A 88 -32.52 -9.48 -33.50
N PHE A 89 -31.79 -9.66 -32.40
CA PHE A 89 -32.31 -9.37 -31.06
C PHE A 89 -32.17 -7.88 -30.69
N ASP A 90 -31.08 -7.24 -31.12
CA ASP A 90 -30.73 -5.85 -30.83
C ASP A 90 -30.20 -5.20 -32.12
N GLU A 91 -31.09 -4.58 -32.90
CA GLU A 91 -30.73 -3.95 -34.19
C GLU A 91 -29.94 -2.65 -33.95
N PHE A 92 -29.03 -2.33 -34.87
CA PHE A 92 -28.25 -1.09 -34.80
C PHE A 92 -29.23 0.10 -34.68
N PRO A 93 -29.14 0.93 -33.63
CA PRO A 93 -27.95 1.29 -32.84
C PRO A 93 -27.70 0.56 -31.50
N PHE A 94 -28.15 -0.70 -31.31
CA PHE A 94 -27.90 -1.51 -30.10
C PHE A 94 -28.39 -0.89 -28.78
N GLY A 95 -29.70 -0.65 -28.69
CA GLY A 95 -30.32 0.00 -27.53
C GLY A 95 -30.22 -0.84 -26.25
N LEU A 96 -30.39 -2.16 -26.35
CA LEU A 96 -30.35 -3.05 -25.19
C LEU A 96 -28.93 -3.16 -24.62
N LEU A 97 -27.94 -3.34 -25.49
CA LEU A 97 -26.53 -3.34 -25.09
C LEU A 97 -26.16 -2.06 -24.34
N THR A 98 -26.53 -0.90 -24.90
CA THR A 98 -26.22 0.41 -24.31
C THR A 98 -26.84 0.57 -22.93
N MET A 99 -28.08 0.12 -22.73
CA MET A 99 -28.77 0.18 -21.45
C MET A 99 -28.07 -0.69 -20.39
N VAL A 100 -27.73 -1.94 -20.73
CA VAL A 100 -27.07 -2.87 -19.81
C VAL A 100 -25.68 -2.37 -19.42
N VAL A 101 -24.88 -1.92 -20.38
CA VAL A 101 -23.53 -1.40 -20.13
C VAL A 101 -23.57 -0.13 -19.28
N SER A 102 -24.55 0.75 -19.50
CA SER A 102 -24.70 1.97 -18.69
C SER A 102 -25.02 1.64 -17.24
N LEU A 103 -25.90 0.67 -16.99
CA LEU A 103 -26.21 0.21 -15.63
C LEU A 103 -24.97 -0.41 -14.97
N GLU A 104 -24.26 -1.29 -15.68
CA GLU A 104 -23.05 -1.93 -15.20
C GLU A 104 -21.96 -0.90 -14.84
N ALA A 105 -21.76 0.12 -15.69
CA ALA A 105 -20.79 1.19 -15.45
C ALA A 105 -21.08 1.97 -14.16
N ILE A 106 -22.35 2.25 -13.84
CA ILE A 106 -22.75 2.91 -12.58
C ILE A 106 -22.37 2.04 -11.37
N PHE A 107 -22.64 0.74 -11.41
CA PHE A 107 -22.26 -0.19 -10.34
C PHE A 107 -20.74 -0.27 -10.18
N LEU A 108 -19.98 -0.36 -11.27
CA LEU A 108 -18.53 -0.40 -11.21
C LEU A 108 -17.94 0.90 -10.63
N ALA A 109 -18.43 2.05 -11.09
CA ALA A 109 -17.98 3.35 -10.60
C ALA A 109 -18.23 3.51 -9.09
N THR A 110 -19.41 3.10 -8.61
CA THR A 110 -19.73 3.15 -7.16
C THR A 110 -18.86 2.20 -6.35
N PHE A 111 -18.60 0.97 -6.82
CA PHE A 111 -17.69 0.05 -6.12
C PHE A 111 -16.25 0.57 -6.09
N VAL A 112 -15.76 1.16 -7.18
CA VAL A 112 -14.44 1.79 -7.23
C VAL A 112 -14.38 2.94 -6.23
N MET A 113 -15.37 3.83 -6.20
CA MET A 113 -15.42 4.96 -5.28
C MET A 113 -15.42 4.51 -3.81
N VAL A 114 -16.23 3.51 -3.45
CA VAL A 114 -16.26 2.95 -2.09
C VAL A 114 -14.89 2.37 -1.70
N SER A 115 -14.24 1.64 -2.62
CA SER A 115 -12.90 1.11 -2.36
C SER A 115 -11.85 2.22 -2.22
N GLN A 116 -11.92 3.27 -3.04
CA GLN A 116 -11.03 4.43 -2.96
C GLN A 116 -11.19 5.18 -1.64
N ASN A 117 -12.43 5.48 -1.21
CA ASN A 117 -12.71 6.11 0.08
C ASN A 117 -12.13 5.29 1.24
N ARG A 118 -12.26 3.96 1.18
CA ARG A 118 -11.69 3.07 2.19
C ARG A 118 -10.17 3.05 2.17
N GLN A 119 -9.55 3.04 1.00
CA GLN A 119 -8.09 3.12 0.87
C GLN A 119 -7.55 4.46 1.40
N SER A 120 -8.25 5.57 1.14
CA SER A 120 -7.93 6.89 1.69
C SER A 120 -7.99 6.88 3.21
N ALA A 121 -9.09 6.41 3.80
CA ALA A 121 -9.21 6.33 5.26
C ALA A 121 -8.10 5.47 5.91
N ARG A 122 -7.71 4.37 5.26
CA ARG A 122 -6.57 3.54 5.72
C ARG A 122 -5.21 4.20 5.52
N ALA A 123 -5.08 5.11 4.55
CA ALA A 123 -3.86 5.89 4.35
C ALA A 123 -3.75 6.98 5.42
N ASP A 124 -4.86 7.65 5.74
CA ASP A 124 -4.91 8.67 6.79
C ASP A 124 -4.57 8.10 8.17
N LEU A 125 -5.13 6.93 8.53
CA LEU A 125 -4.78 6.25 9.78
C LEU A 125 -3.31 5.82 9.81
N ARG A 126 -2.76 5.34 8.70
CA ARG A 126 -1.32 5.01 8.63
C ARG A 126 -0.45 6.25 8.81
N ALA A 127 -0.82 7.37 8.19
CA ALA A 127 -0.08 8.62 8.36
C ALA A 127 -0.08 9.12 9.81
N GLN A 128 -1.19 8.94 10.54
CA GLN A 128 -1.27 9.27 11.97
C GLN A 128 -0.35 8.37 12.82
N VAL A 129 -0.37 7.07 12.57
CA VAL A 129 0.51 6.10 13.26
C VAL A 129 1.99 6.38 12.96
N ASP A 130 2.33 6.62 11.68
CA ASP A 130 3.69 6.96 11.28
C ASP A 130 4.14 8.27 11.94
N PHE A 131 3.25 9.24 12.11
CA PHE A 131 3.56 10.48 12.83
C PHE A 131 3.86 10.21 14.32
N GLU A 132 3.04 9.40 15.00
CA GLU A 132 3.25 9.04 16.40
C GLU A 132 4.58 8.27 16.60
N ALA A 133 4.87 7.29 15.74
CA ALA A 133 6.12 6.53 15.77
C ALA A 133 7.35 7.42 15.52
N ASN A 134 7.25 8.38 14.60
CA ASN A 134 8.30 9.36 14.34
C ASN A 134 8.51 10.28 15.55
N LEU A 135 7.44 10.74 16.20
CA LEU A 135 7.52 11.57 17.39
C LEU A 135 8.18 10.83 18.54
N GLN A 136 7.78 9.58 18.80
CA GLN A 136 8.43 8.72 19.79
C GLN A 136 9.92 8.57 19.49
N SER A 137 10.28 8.22 18.26
CA SER A 137 11.68 8.05 17.83
C SER A 137 12.50 9.33 18.02
N LEU A 138 11.91 10.50 17.72
CA LEU A 138 12.54 11.80 17.95
C LEU A 138 12.80 12.05 19.43
N ILE A 139 11.83 11.77 20.31
CA ILE A 139 11.96 11.95 21.75
C ILE A 139 13.11 11.07 22.29
N TRP A 140 13.16 9.79 21.92
CA TRP A 140 14.25 8.89 22.31
C TRP A 140 15.61 9.40 21.82
N THR A 141 15.70 9.81 20.55
CA THR A 141 16.94 10.32 19.94
C THR A 141 17.44 11.58 20.66
N VAL A 142 16.54 12.51 20.99
CA VAL A 142 16.89 13.74 21.73
C VAL A 142 17.42 13.40 23.13
N HIS A 143 16.80 12.47 23.85
CA HIS A 143 17.27 12.05 25.18
C HIS A 143 18.65 11.42 25.13
N VAL A 144 18.90 10.53 24.14
CA VAL A 144 20.23 9.94 23.93
C VAL A 144 21.25 11.02 23.56
N GLY A 145 20.87 11.98 22.71
CA GLY A 145 21.72 13.13 22.35
C GLY A 145 22.15 13.94 23.56
N TYR A 146 21.22 14.27 24.47
CA TYR A 146 21.54 14.94 25.73
C TYR A 146 22.44 14.10 26.64
N ALA A 147 22.18 12.79 26.77
CA ALA A 147 23.02 11.90 27.57
C ALA A 147 24.46 11.79 27.05
N LEU A 148 24.66 11.92 25.73
CA LEU A 148 25.97 11.96 25.08
C LEU A 148 26.57 13.36 24.97
N ASN A 149 25.91 14.37 25.53
CA ASN A 149 26.33 15.78 25.48
C ASN A 149 26.50 16.32 24.05
N ILE A 150 25.67 15.86 23.11
CA ILE A 150 25.64 16.28 21.71
C ILE A 150 24.84 17.58 21.58
N ASP A 151 25.34 18.56 20.82
CA ASP A 151 24.59 19.77 20.48
C ASP A 151 23.53 19.49 19.41
N ILE A 152 22.30 19.27 19.86
CA ILE A 152 21.14 18.95 19.02
C ILE A 152 20.78 20.12 18.08
N LYS A 153 21.02 21.38 18.48
CA LYS A 153 20.76 22.54 17.61
C LYS A 153 21.69 22.53 16.41
N HIS A 154 22.98 22.32 16.65
CA HIS A 154 23.97 22.23 15.59
C HIS A 154 23.65 21.12 14.60
N VAL A 155 23.31 19.91 15.10
CA VAL A 155 22.90 18.79 14.24
C VAL A 155 21.64 19.14 13.43
N GLY A 156 20.66 19.80 14.05
CA GLY A 156 19.45 20.26 13.37
C GLY A 156 19.74 21.23 12.22
N ASP A 157 20.69 22.14 12.39
CA ASP A 157 21.07 23.09 11.34
C ASP A 157 21.85 22.43 10.19
N LEU A 158 22.72 21.45 10.49
CA LEU A 158 23.36 20.61 9.47
C LEU A 158 22.32 19.85 8.64
N CYS A 159 21.32 19.24 9.30
CA CYS A 159 20.24 18.54 8.59
C CYS A 159 19.46 19.48 7.67
N LYS A 160 19.13 20.70 8.11
CA LYS A 160 18.44 21.69 7.25
C LYS A 160 19.30 22.04 6.03
N ALA A 161 20.60 22.27 6.22
CA ALA A 161 21.51 22.58 5.13
C ALA A 161 21.57 21.44 4.10
N ALA A 162 21.71 20.20 4.55
CA ALA A 162 21.72 19.02 3.68
C ALA A 162 20.39 18.83 2.91
N ILE A 163 19.25 19.05 3.57
CA ILE A 163 17.94 19.01 2.90
C ILE A 163 17.85 20.09 1.83
N GLN A 164 18.30 21.31 2.13
CA GLN A 164 18.28 22.41 1.19
C GLN A 164 19.17 22.16 -0.03
N GLU A 165 20.38 21.60 0.18
CA GLU A 165 21.27 21.17 -0.88
C GLU A 165 20.63 20.09 -1.78
N SER A 166 20.00 19.07 -1.18
CA SER A 166 19.33 18.01 -1.94
C SER A 166 18.20 18.51 -2.83
N ARG A 167 17.55 19.62 -2.45
CA ARG A 167 16.47 20.26 -3.23
C ARG A 167 17.01 21.12 -4.36
N GLN A 168 18.24 21.62 -4.26
CA GLN A 168 18.91 22.44 -5.27
C GLN A 168 19.70 21.59 -6.27
N SER A 169 20.10 20.37 -5.89
CA SER A 169 20.81 19.39 -6.72
C SER A 169 19.90 18.61 -7.69
N LYS A 170 18.60 18.93 -7.76
CA LYS A 170 17.62 18.40 -8.73
C LYS A 170 17.08 19.54 -9.58
#